data_AF-A0A4Q1FP85-F1
#
_entry.id   AF-A0A4Q1FP85-F1
#
_cell.length_a   1.000
_cell.length_b   1.000
_cell.length_c   1.000
_cell.angle_alpha   90.00
_cell.angle_beta   90.00
_cell.angle_gamma   90.00
#
_symmetry.space_group_name_H-M   'P 1'
#
loop_
_entity.id
_entity.type
_entity.pdbx_description
1 polymer ?
#
loop_
_entity_poly.entity_id
_entity_poly.type
_entity_poly.pdbx_seq_one_letter_code
_entity_poly.pdbx_strand_id
1 'polypeptide(L)'
;MNKQKFIDKFMAAFVLLAMFKIIGIVAQLFHESFWSVVGTLAIFLIVAFIILMVIASLKDKEQNRQNSRRGAAGGGNFYLENSLFDRIRSKYEDLAQKYIEEKEYKKAAKVYMNLLQDYYRGAKTLEDGGFYNEAAAVYLKKLKSKSDAAHCYEKARQYKKAIDLYKEMEQKEKVGDLYKEINDLKNSHIYYQMVADDYTSNNQMVKASLVYRKKMEKPEEAQKVLLKGWEDDKDAFNCLNNYFANIFEIKILEREIQTLYEKTPAHKKMIYLEAMKYEFKKDPKLQSVTRKIAYEIIAEKVENRSEIVNELKHFNPDDEVILKDISRFKTGRNKMFRN
;
A
#
# COMPACT_ATOMS: atom_id res chain seq x y z
N MET A 1 -33.58 4.48 -19.66
CA MET A 1 -32.43 4.32 -20.58
C MET A 1 -32.32 2.85 -20.95
N ASN A 2 -32.28 2.49 -22.23
CA ASN A 2 -32.22 1.08 -22.66
C ASN A 2 -30.88 0.48 -22.21
N LYS A 3 -30.89 -0.49 -21.28
CA LYS A 3 -29.68 -1.04 -20.65
C LYS A 3 -28.73 -1.68 -21.67
N GLN A 4 -29.29 -2.28 -22.72
CA GLN A 4 -28.53 -2.75 -23.87
C GLN A 4 -27.71 -1.63 -24.55
N LYS A 5 -28.36 -0.47 -24.79
CA LYS A 5 -27.69 0.72 -25.36
C LYS A 5 -26.63 1.30 -24.41
N PHE A 6 -26.72 1.07 -23.11
CA PHE A 6 -25.70 1.47 -22.15
C PHE A 6 -24.50 0.53 -22.21
N ILE A 7 -24.71 -0.79 -22.20
CA ILE A 7 -23.63 -1.78 -22.31
C ILE A 7 -22.87 -1.62 -23.63
N ASP A 8 -23.57 -1.40 -24.75
CA ASP A 8 -22.91 -1.21 -26.06
C ASP A 8 -22.08 0.09 -26.09
N LYS A 9 -22.59 1.19 -25.54
CA LYS A 9 -21.84 2.46 -25.42
C LYS A 9 -20.65 2.34 -24.45
N PHE A 10 -20.82 1.60 -23.37
CA PHE A 10 -19.77 1.34 -22.39
C PHE A 10 -18.65 0.48 -22.98
N MET A 11 -19.00 -0.57 -23.74
CA MET A 11 -18.04 -1.39 -24.48
C MET A 11 -17.25 -0.57 -25.50
N ALA A 12 -17.92 0.28 -26.28
CA ALA A 12 -17.25 1.16 -27.23
C ALA A 12 -16.28 2.13 -26.53
N ALA A 13 -16.69 2.73 -25.41
CA ALA A 13 -15.83 3.61 -24.62
C ALA A 13 -14.63 2.85 -24.01
N PHE A 14 -14.85 1.63 -23.51
CA PHE A 14 -13.80 0.80 -22.94
C PHE A 14 -12.76 0.37 -23.98
N VAL A 15 -13.19 -0.07 -25.16
CA VAL A 15 -12.27 -0.42 -26.27
C VAL A 15 -11.46 0.80 -26.70
N LEU A 16 -12.08 1.98 -26.77
CA LEU A 16 -11.41 3.22 -27.14
C LEU A 16 -10.37 3.65 -26.10
N LEU A 17 -10.67 3.52 -24.81
CA LEU A 17 -9.70 3.73 -23.72
C LEU A 17 -8.57 2.69 -23.74
N ALA A 18 -8.87 1.44 -24.06
CA ALA A 18 -7.86 0.39 -24.18
C ALA A 18 -6.89 0.67 -25.34
N MET A 19 -7.38 1.19 -26.48
CA MET A 19 -6.51 1.60 -27.58
C MET A 19 -5.56 2.73 -27.17
N PHE A 20 -6.06 3.77 -26.49
CA PHE A 20 -5.19 4.84 -25.98
C PHE A 20 -4.13 4.32 -25.01
N LYS A 21 -4.49 3.34 -24.17
CA LYS A 21 -3.54 2.72 -23.25
C LYS A 21 -2.48 1.90 -23.99
N ILE A 22 -2.84 1.18 -25.05
CA ILE A 22 -1.89 0.45 -25.91
C ILE A 22 -0.93 1.43 -26.58
N ILE A 23 -1.43 2.53 -27.15
CA ILE A 23 -0.58 3.58 -27.75
C ILE A 23 0.40 4.15 -26.70
N GLY A 24 -0.07 4.39 -25.47
CA GLY A 24 0.78 4.86 -24.37
C GLY A 24 1.86 3.85 -23.96
N ILE A 25 1.55 2.55 -23.97
CA ILE A 25 2.52 1.48 -23.69
C ILE A 25 3.55 1.37 -24.82
N VAL A 26 3.12 1.49 -26.08
CA VAL A 26 4.02 1.48 -27.25
C VAL A 26 4.92 2.72 -27.26
N ALA A 27 4.46 3.87 -26.77
CA ALA A 27 5.29 5.06 -26.62
C ALA A 27 6.40 4.89 -25.55
N GLN A 28 6.25 3.98 -24.59
CA GLN A 28 7.30 3.69 -23.60
C GLN A 28 8.50 2.94 -24.20
N LEU A 29 8.36 2.41 -25.42
CA LEU A 29 9.42 1.71 -26.16
C LEU A 29 10.59 2.64 -26.54
N PHE A 30 10.41 3.96 -26.44
CA PHE A 30 11.49 4.95 -26.58
C PHE A 30 12.39 5.11 -25.34
N HIS A 31 11.96 4.61 -24.16
CA HIS A 31 12.67 4.81 -22.88
C HIS A 31 12.92 3.51 -22.09
N GLU A 32 12.20 2.43 -22.39
CA GLU A 32 12.25 1.15 -21.68
C GLU A 32 12.73 0.00 -22.58
N SER A 33 13.21 -1.09 -21.97
CA SER A 33 13.61 -2.31 -22.67
C SER A 33 12.42 -2.95 -23.42
N PHE A 34 12.66 -3.44 -24.63
CA PHE A 34 11.64 -4.09 -25.48
C PHE A 34 10.88 -5.19 -24.73
N TRP A 35 11.57 -6.01 -23.94
CA TRP A 35 10.96 -7.11 -23.18
C TRP A 35 10.07 -6.62 -22.02
N SER A 36 10.40 -5.48 -21.40
CA SER A 36 9.57 -4.83 -20.37
C SER A 36 8.25 -4.35 -20.98
N VAL A 37 8.32 -3.68 -22.12
CA VAL A 37 7.14 -3.17 -22.84
C VAL A 37 6.26 -4.31 -23.35
N VAL A 38 6.86 -5.38 -23.90
CA VAL A 38 6.14 -6.57 -24.35
C VAL A 38 5.46 -7.29 -23.17
N GLY A 39 6.14 -7.43 -22.02
CA GLY A 39 5.55 -8.01 -20.82
C GLY A 39 4.37 -7.19 -20.29
N THR A 40 4.53 -5.88 -20.23
CA THR A 40 3.48 -4.95 -19.78
C THR A 40 2.27 -4.97 -20.72
N LEU A 41 2.51 -5.04 -22.03
CA LEU A 41 1.47 -5.17 -23.04
C LEU A 41 0.72 -6.51 -22.92
N ALA A 42 1.44 -7.61 -22.69
CA ALA A 42 0.84 -8.94 -22.53
C ALA A 42 -0.08 -9.00 -21.29
N ILE A 43 0.37 -8.47 -20.15
CA ILE A 43 -0.44 -8.38 -18.93
C ILE A 43 -1.67 -7.51 -19.17
N PHE A 44 -1.51 -6.36 -19.83
CA PHE A 44 -2.62 -5.48 -20.15
C PHE A 44 -3.67 -6.16 -21.05
N LEU A 45 -3.24 -6.90 -22.07
CA LEU A 45 -4.14 -7.64 -22.97
C LEU A 45 -4.88 -8.76 -22.23
N ILE A 46 -4.25 -9.47 -21.31
CA ILE A 46 -4.90 -10.51 -20.49
C ILE A 46 -5.98 -9.88 -19.60
N VAL A 47 -5.67 -8.78 -18.92
CA VAL A 47 -6.63 -8.08 -18.06
C VAL A 47 -7.79 -7.50 -18.88
N ALA A 48 -7.50 -6.88 -20.01
CA ALA A 48 -8.52 -6.37 -20.93
C ALA A 48 -9.43 -7.49 -21.46
N PHE A 49 -8.85 -8.66 -21.77
CA PHE A 49 -9.60 -9.84 -22.20
C PHE A 49 -10.53 -10.38 -21.11
N ILE A 50 -10.06 -10.46 -19.85
CA ILE A 50 -10.91 -10.88 -18.72
C ILE A 50 -12.08 -9.90 -18.54
N ILE A 51 -11.82 -8.58 -18.61
CA ILE A 51 -12.87 -7.56 -18.49
C ILE A 51 -13.87 -7.68 -19.64
N LEU A 52 -13.40 -7.88 -20.88
CA LEU A 52 -14.27 -8.12 -22.04
C LEU A 52 -15.10 -9.39 -21.88
N MET A 53 -14.54 -10.48 -21.35
CA MET A 53 -15.25 -11.73 -21.09
C MET A 53 -16.34 -11.53 -20.03
N VAL A 54 -16.07 -10.77 -18.97
CA VAL A 54 -17.06 -10.44 -17.94
C VAL A 54 -18.18 -9.58 -18.51
N ILE A 55 -17.86 -8.55 -19.32
CA ILE A 55 -18.88 -7.69 -19.93
C ILE A 55 -19.69 -8.47 -20.98
N ALA A 56 -19.07 -9.35 -21.76
CA ALA A 56 -19.76 -10.24 -22.70
C ALA A 56 -20.71 -11.21 -21.96
N SER A 57 -20.28 -11.80 -20.84
CA SER A 57 -21.12 -12.63 -19.99
C SER A 57 -22.33 -11.86 -19.41
N LEU A 58 -22.13 -10.60 -19.03
CA LEU A 58 -23.22 -9.71 -18.60
C LEU A 58 -24.20 -9.38 -19.74
N LYS A 59 -23.67 -9.17 -20.96
CA LYS A 59 -24.47 -8.94 -22.16
C LYS A 59 -25.30 -10.18 -22.54
N ASP A 60 -24.71 -11.37 -22.51
CA ASP A 60 -25.42 -12.63 -22.77
C ASP A 60 -26.51 -12.90 -21.73
N LYS A 61 -26.26 -12.58 -20.46
CA LYS A 61 -27.26 -12.71 -19.38
C LYS A 61 -28.43 -11.73 -19.55
N GLU A 62 -28.20 -10.56 -20.14
CA GLU A 62 -29.24 -9.57 -20.43
C GLU A 62 -29.98 -9.87 -21.75
N GLN A 63 -29.29 -10.35 -22.79
CA GLN A 63 -29.88 -10.85 -24.04
C GLN A 63 -30.74 -12.10 -23.79
N ASN A 64 -30.32 -13.02 -22.91
CA ASN A 64 -31.15 -14.14 -22.47
C ASN A 64 -32.38 -13.70 -21.66
N ARG A 65 -32.31 -12.58 -20.92
CA ARG A 65 -33.48 -12.00 -20.22
C ARG A 65 -34.46 -11.29 -21.16
N GLN A 66 -34.01 -10.78 -22.31
CA GLN A 66 -34.90 -10.23 -23.34
C GLN A 66 -35.45 -11.31 -24.27
N ASN A 67 -34.66 -12.33 -24.62
CA ASN A 67 -35.09 -13.48 -25.41
C ASN A 67 -35.96 -14.48 -24.61
N SER A 68 -35.88 -14.52 -23.28
CA SER A 68 -36.80 -15.32 -22.45
C SER A 68 -38.25 -14.81 -22.44
N ARG A 69 -38.54 -13.66 -23.07
CA ARG A 69 -39.91 -13.22 -23.37
C ARG A 69 -40.41 -13.63 -24.75
N ARG A 70 -39.57 -14.20 -25.62
CA ARG A 70 -39.98 -14.71 -26.94
C ARG A 70 -39.10 -15.90 -27.35
N GLY A 71 -39.55 -17.09 -26.98
CA GLY A 71 -39.14 -18.34 -27.63
C GLY A 71 -38.45 -19.33 -26.70
N ALA A 72 -39.26 -20.19 -26.07
CA ALA A 72 -38.87 -21.57 -25.75
C ALA A 72 -40.15 -22.39 -25.48
N ALA A 73 -40.81 -22.80 -26.56
CA ALA A 73 -41.60 -24.01 -26.54
C ALA A 73 -40.61 -25.19 -26.68
N GLY A 74 -40.69 -26.15 -25.76
CA GLY A 74 -39.98 -27.43 -25.83
C GLY A 74 -38.93 -27.62 -24.73
N GLY A 75 -39.25 -28.45 -23.73
CA GLY A 75 -38.31 -28.93 -22.72
C GLY A 75 -38.82 -28.87 -21.28
N GLY A 76 -39.99 -29.45 -20.99
CA GLY A 76 -40.53 -29.57 -19.64
C GLY A 76 -39.72 -30.56 -18.79
N ASN A 77 -38.75 -30.05 -18.03
CA ASN A 77 -38.29 -30.65 -16.77
C ASN A 77 -37.38 -29.72 -15.93
N PHE A 78 -36.73 -28.74 -16.55
CA PHE A 78 -35.67 -27.94 -15.90
C PHE A 78 -36.20 -26.85 -14.93
N TYR A 79 -37.38 -26.28 -15.17
CA TYR A 79 -37.92 -25.19 -14.32
C TYR A 79 -38.52 -25.67 -13.00
N LEU A 80 -39.11 -26.86 -12.97
CA LEU A 80 -39.67 -27.43 -11.73
C LEU A 80 -38.55 -27.80 -10.76
N GLU A 81 -37.48 -28.39 -11.29
CA GLU A 81 -36.31 -28.85 -10.54
C GLU A 81 -35.54 -27.68 -9.90
N ASN A 82 -35.31 -26.59 -10.63
CA ASN A 82 -34.68 -25.38 -10.08
C ASN A 82 -35.52 -24.77 -8.94
N SER A 83 -36.85 -24.70 -9.09
CA SER A 83 -37.73 -24.15 -8.05
C SER A 83 -37.77 -25.01 -6.78
N LEU A 84 -37.60 -26.33 -6.92
CA LEU A 84 -37.56 -27.27 -5.80
C LEU A 84 -36.20 -27.22 -5.10
N PHE A 85 -35.10 -27.17 -5.88
CA PHE A 85 -33.75 -27.00 -5.36
C PHE A 85 -33.61 -25.70 -4.56
N ASP A 86 -34.14 -24.57 -5.09
CA ASP A 86 -34.13 -23.28 -4.41
C ASP A 86 -34.93 -23.33 -3.09
N ARG A 87 -36.07 -24.01 -3.06
CA ARG A 87 -36.86 -24.20 -1.82
C ARG A 87 -36.12 -25.05 -0.79
N ILE A 88 -35.45 -26.13 -1.21
CA ILE A 88 -34.65 -26.98 -0.32
C ILE A 88 -33.47 -26.19 0.24
N ARG A 89 -32.77 -25.45 -0.63
CA ARG A 89 -31.67 -24.57 -0.22
C ARG A 89 -32.12 -23.55 0.82
N SER A 90 -33.23 -22.86 0.57
CA SER A 90 -33.82 -21.90 1.52
C SER A 90 -34.08 -22.53 2.88
N LYS A 91 -34.69 -23.74 2.92
CA LYS A 91 -34.94 -24.44 4.19
C LYS A 91 -33.67 -24.76 4.97
N TYR A 92 -32.59 -25.13 4.28
CA TYR A 92 -31.31 -25.37 4.95
C TYR A 92 -30.60 -24.08 5.36
N GLU A 93 -30.75 -23.00 4.60
CA GLU A 93 -30.27 -21.66 5.01
C GLU A 93 -30.99 -21.20 6.27
N ASP A 94 -32.32 -21.31 6.33
CA ASP A 94 -33.12 -20.99 7.52
C ASP A 94 -32.73 -21.84 8.73
N LEU A 95 -32.49 -23.14 8.51
CA LEU A 95 -32.04 -24.06 9.57
C LEU A 95 -30.65 -23.69 10.10
N ALA A 96 -29.71 -23.37 9.21
CA ALA A 96 -28.38 -22.94 9.60
C ALA A 96 -28.42 -21.62 10.38
N GLN A 97 -29.26 -20.68 9.93
CA GLN A 97 -29.46 -19.39 10.59
C GLN A 97 -30.05 -19.55 11.99
N LYS A 98 -31.06 -20.43 12.15
CA LYS A 98 -31.61 -20.77 13.46
C LYS A 98 -30.54 -21.31 14.42
N TYR A 99 -29.67 -22.21 13.94
CA TYR A 99 -28.56 -22.69 14.76
C TYR A 99 -27.56 -21.59 15.12
N ILE A 100 -27.33 -20.60 14.26
CA ILE A 100 -26.49 -19.44 14.60
C ILE A 100 -27.14 -18.60 15.71
N GLU A 101 -28.44 -18.35 15.61
CA GLU A 101 -29.21 -17.61 16.63
C GLU A 101 -29.20 -18.32 17.99
N GLU A 102 -29.24 -19.65 17.98
CA GLU A 102 -29.09 -20.51 19.16
C GLU A 102 -27.63 -20.64 19.64
N LYS A 103 -26.65 -19.97 18.99
CA LYS A 103 -25.20 -20.06 19.24
C LYS A 103 -24.61 -21.46 19.04
N GLU A 104 -25.29 -22.30 18.29
CA GLU A 104 -24.92 -23.66 17.93
C GLU A 104 -24.09 -23.68 16.63
N TYR A 105 -23.01 -22.90 16.61
CA TYR A 105 -22.20 -22.63 15.40
C TYR A 105 -21.64 -23.90 14.74
N LYS A 106 -21.30 -24.94 15.51
CA LYS A 106 -20.85 -26.22 14.95
C LYS A 106 -21.95 -26.94 14.16
N LYS A 107 -23.20 -26.85 14.60
CA LYS A 107 -24.35 -27.43 13.90
C LYS A 107 -24.65 -26.63 12.64
N ALA A 108 -24.69 -25.30 12.74
CA ALA A 108 -24.85 -24.40 11.60
C ALA A 108 -23.79 -24.63 10.52
N ALA A 109 -22.52 -24.71 10.90
CA ALA A 109 -21.42 -24.97 9.98
C ALA A 109 -21.55 -26.34 9.28
N LYS A 110 -22.00 -27.38 9.99
CA LYS A 110 -22.27 -28.69 9.37
C LYS A 110 -23.40 -28.61 8.33
N VAL A 111 -24.45 -27.83 8.58
CA VAL A 111 -25.51 -27.59 7.60
C VAL A 111 -24.93 -26.92 6.35
N TYR A 112 -24.16 -25.84 6.52
CA TYR A 112 -23.51 -25.17 5.39
C TYR A 112 -22.57 -26.10 4.60
N MET A 113 -21.70 -26.84 5.27
CA MET A 113 -20.70 -27.68 4.59
C MET A 113 -21.29 -28.95 3.97
N ASN A 114 -22.18 -29.65 4.69
CA ASN A 114 -22.62 -30.98 4.26
C ASN A 114 -23.89 -30.91 3.41
N LEU A 115 -24.84 -30.04 3.76
CA LEU A 115 -26.14 -29.97 3.08
C LEU A 115 -26.14 -28.95 1.96
N LEU A 116 -25.51 -27.79 2.17
CA LEU A 116 -25.43 -26.71 1.19
C LEU A 116 -24.15 -26.74 0.34
N GLN A 117 -23.17 -27.58 0.68
CA GLN A 117 -21.85 -27.65 0.04
C GLN A 117 -21.12 -26.29 0.00
N ASP A 118 -21.46 -25.38 0.91
CA ASP A 118 -20.85 -24.06 1.05
C ASP A 118 -19.77 -24.10 2.15
N TYR A 119 -18.57 -24.50 1.74
CA TYR A 119 -17.42 -24.60 2.64
C TYR A 119 -16.96 -23.26 3.18
N TYR A 120 -17.17 -22.16 2.43
CA TYR A 120 -16.79 -20.82 2.87
C TYR A 120 -17.69 -20.36 4.01
N ARG A 121 -19.02 -20.38 3.82
CA ARG A 121 -19.97 -20.03 4.90
C ARG A 121 -19.81 -20.97 6.09
N GLY A 122 -19.56 -22.25 5.85
CA GLY A 122 -19.26 -23.21 6.92
C GLY A 122 -18.04 -22.84 7.75
N ALA A 123 -16.90 -22.57 7.09
CA ALA A 123 -15.67 -22.14 7.76
C ALA A 123 -15.85 -20.80 8.48
N LYS A 124 -16.56 -19.86 7.86
CA LYS A 124 -16.84 -18.55 8.43
C LYS A 124 -17.71 -18.64 9.68
N THR A 125 -18.75 -19.47 9.64
CA THR A 125 -19.62 -19.75 10.80
C THR A 125 -18.84 -20.36 11.96
N LEU A 126 -17.86 -21.24 11.68
CA LEU A 126 -16.96 -21.77 12.72
C LEU A 126 -16.05 -20.67 13.28
N GLU A 127 -15.49 -19.81 12.43
CA GLU A 127 -14.66 -18.68 12.85
C GLU A 127 -15.45 -17.73 13.77
N ASP A 128 -16.67 -17.36 13.37
CA ASP A 128 -17.54 -16.45 14.12
C ASP A 128 -17.97 -17.06 15.48
N GLY A 129 -18.09 -18.39 15.53
CA GLY A 129 -18.29 -19.14 16.77
C GLY A 129 -17.04 -19.36 17.62
N GLY A 130 -15.87 -18.85 17.22
CA GLY A 130 -14.59 -19.01 17.93
C GLY A 130 -13.91 -20.38 17.75
N PHE A 131 -14.43 -21.23 16.86
CA PHE A 131 -13.89 -22.56 16.55
C PHE A 131 -12.79 -22.47 15.49
N TYR A 132 -11.73 -21.72 15.81
CA TYR A 132 -10.70 -21.33 14.87
C TYR A 132 -9.88 -22.51 14.33
N ASN A 133 -9.62 -23.55 15.13
CA ASN A 133 -8.88 -24.73 14.66
C ASN A 133 -9.67 -25.52 13.62
N GLU A 134 -10.96 -25.72 13.85
CA GLU A 134 -11.85 -26.37 12.91
C GLU A 134 -12.03 -25.53 11.64
N ALA A 135 -12.21 -24.21 11.77
CA ALA A 135 -12.27 -23.28 10.64
C ALA A 135 -10.99 -23.34 9.79
N ALA A 136 -9.81 -23.31 10.41
CA ALA A 136 -8.52 -23.40 9.73
C ALA A 136 -8.37 -24.70 8.93
N ALA A 137 -8.83 -25.83 9.48
CA ALA A 137 -8.80 -27.11 8.77
C ALA A 137 -9.70 -27.10 7.53
N VAL A 138 -10.88 -26.45 7.59
CA VAL A 138 -11.77 -26.30 6.44
C VAL A 138 -11.13 -25.37 5.39
N TYR A 139 -10.63 -24.20 5.80
CA TYR A 139 -9.93 -23.26 4.91
C TYR A 139 -8.77 -23.93 4.17
N LEU A 140 -7.93 -24.69 4.88
CA LEU A 140 -6.76 -25.34 4.29
C LEU A 140 -7.14 -26.54 3.40
N LYS A 141 -8.02 -27.43 3.86
CA LYS A 141 -8.28 -28.71 3.16
C LYS A 141 -9.31 -28.56 2.04
N LYS A 142 -10.38 -27.80 2.26
CA LYS A 142 -11.53 -27.69 1.35
C LYS A 142 -11.43 -26.47 0.44
N LEU A 143 -11.09 -25.32 1.00
CA LEU A 143 -11.01 -24.06 0.24
C LEU A 143 -9.62 -23.79 -0.34
N LYS A 144 -8.60 -24.53 0.10
CA LYS A 144 -7.18 -24.34 -0.28
C LYS A 144 -6.67 -22.92 0.00
N SER A 145 -7.31 -22.20 0.92
CA SER A 145 -6.90 -20.86 1.34
C SER A 145 -5.89 -20.96 2.47
N LYS A 146 -4.61 -20.81 2.14
CA LYS A 146 -3.53 -20.79 3.14
C LYS A 146 -3.60 -19.55 4.03
N SER A 147 -4.01 -18.40 3.45
CA SER A 147 -4.10 -17.13 4.17
C SER A 147 -5.17 -17.17 5.27
N ASP A 148 -6.39 -17.60 4.94
CA ASP A 148 -7.47 -17.69 5.93
C ASP A 148 -7.16 -18.75 7.00
N ALA A 149 -6.56 -19.87 6.60
CA ALA A 149 -6.13 -20.91 7.54
C ALA A 149 -5.05 -20.40 8.51
N ALA A 150 -4.04 -19.67 8.02
CA ALA A 150 -2.98 -19.09 8.84
C ALA A 150 -3.54 -18.09 9.86
N HIS A 151 -4.45 -17.22 9.41
CA HIS A 151 -5.15 -16.26 10.28
C HIS A 151 -6.00 -16.95 11.35
N CYS A 152 -6.74 -18.02 10.99
CA CYS A 152 -7.47 -18.80 11.99
C CYS A 152 -6.53 -19.50 12.98
N TYR A 153 -5.40 -20.07 12.54
CA TYR A 153 -4.42 -20.67 13.46
C TYR A 153 -3.80 -19.62 14.39
N GLU A 154 -3.56 -18.40 13.92
CA GLU A 154 -3.11 -17.29 14.76
C GLU A 154 -4.13 -16.94 15.84
N LYS A 155 -5.42 -16.77 15.47
CA LYS A 155 -6.50 -16.56 16.44
C LYS A 155 -6.64 -17.72 17.44
N ALA A 156 -6.37 -18.93 17.01
CA ALA A 156 -6.33 -20.13 17.85
C ALA A 156 -5.08 -20.25 18.74
N ARG A 157 -4.15 -19.27 18.67
CA ARG A 157 -2.81 -19.32 19.29
C ARG A 157 -1.97 -20.54 18.89
N GLN A 158 -2.27 -21.14 17.75
CA GLN A 158 -1.50 -22.22 17.13
C GLN A 158 -0.37 -21.63 16.28
N TYR A 159 0.49 -20.82 16.91
CA TYR A 159 1.47 -19.99 16.19
C TYR A 159 2.44 -20.79 15.34
N LYS A 160 2.86 -21.99 15.76
CA LYS A 160 3.74 -22.87 14.94
C LYS A 160 3.10 -23.21 13.58
N LYS A 161 1.81 -23.58 13.58
CA LYS A 161 1.08 -23.90 12.33
C LYS A 161 0.87 -22.67 11.46
N ALA A 162 0.56 -21.53 12.09
CA ALA A 162 0.43 -20.25 11.37
C ALA A 162 1.76 -19.85 10.73
N ILE A 163 2.87 -19.96 11.47
CA ILE A 163 4.24 -19.70 10.99
C ILE A 163 4.55 -20.54 9.75
N ASP A 164 4.29 -21.85 9.77
CA ASP A 164 4.57 -22.72 8.63
C ASP A 164 3.81 -22.25 7.37
N LEU A 165 2.52 -21.90 7.51
CA LEU A 165 1.73 -21.37 6.39
C LEU A 165 2.21 -20.00 5.92
N TYR A 166 2.56 -19.09 6.84
CA TYR A 166 3.07 -17.76 6.47
C TYR A 166 4.45 -17.82 5.81
N LYS A 167 5.29 -18.81 6.16
CA LYS A 167 6.55 -19.08 5.44
C LYS A 167 6.31 -19.53 4.01
N GLU A 168 5.36 -20.45 3.79
CA GLU A 168 4.99 -20.90 2.44
C GLU A 168 4.45 -19.78 1.56
N MET A 169 3.89 -18.72 2.16
CA MET A 169 3.39 -17.53 1.47
C MET A 169 4.40 -16.38 1.43
N GLU A 170 5.65 -16.62 1.88
CA GLU A 170 6.73 -15.62 1.94
C GLU A 170 6.38 -14.34 2.73
N GLN A 171 5.44 -14.43 3.69
CA GLN A 171 5.06 -13.29 4.54
C GLN A 171 6.05 -13.11 5.70
N LYS A 172 7.30 -12.76 5.36
CA LYS A 172 8.45 -12.71 6.27
C LYS A 172 8.21 -11.87 7.52
N GLU A 173 7.61 -10.68 7.39
CA GLU A 173 7.32 -9.81 8.54
C GLU A 173 6.34 -10.47 9.50
N LYS A 174 5.28 -11.09 8.98
CA LYS A 174 4.29 -11.80 9.79
C LYS A 174 4.88 -13.01 10.50
N VAL A 175 5.78 -13.73 9.83
CA VAL A 175 6.55 -14.82 10.47
C VAL A 175 7.40 -14.28 11.62
N GLY A 176 8.10 -13.15 11.42
CA GLY A 176 8.86 -12.48 12.46
C GLY A 176 8.01 -12.07 13.67
N ASP A 177 6.82 -11.51 13.41
CA ASP A 177 5.84 -11.13 14.43
C ASP A 177 5.40 -12.35 15.27
N LEU A 178 5.04 -13.46 14.61
CA LEU A 178 4.62 -14.67 15.31
C LEU A 178 5.75 -15.33 16.11
N TYR A 179 6.99 -15.26 15.64
CA TYR A 179 8.14 -15.70 16.43
C TYR A 179 8.33 -14.84 17.69
N LYS A 180 8.08 -13.53 17.60
CA LYS A 180 8.10 -12.63 18.76
C LYS A 180 7.02 -13.01 19.77
N GLU A 181 5.79 -13.31 19.31
CA GLU A 181 4.67 -13.75 20.16
C GLU A 181 4.95 -15.02 20.98
N ILE A 182 5.80 -15.91 20.47
CA ILE A 182 6.24 -17.12 21.19
C ILE A 182 7.59 -16.95 21.91
N ASN A 183 8.07 -15.71 22.06
CA ASN A 183 9.36 -15.36 22.68
C ASN A 183 10.59 -15.98 22.00
N ASP A 184 10.50 -16.38 20.75
CA ASP A 184 11.64 -16.84 19.93
C ASP A 184 12.28 -15.64 19.22
N LEU A 185 12.94 -14.80 20.01
CA LEU A 185 13.55 -13.55 19.52
C LEU A 185 14.64 -13.80 18.47
N LYS A 186 15.34 -14.94 18.55
CA LYS A 186 16.37 -15.30 17.58
C LYS A 186 15.77 -15.46 16.18
N ASN A 187 14.74 -16.30 16.04
CA ASN A 187 14.09 -16.49 14.75
C ASN A 187 13.32 -15.24 14.31
N SER A 188 12.71 -14.52 15.25
CA SER A 188 12.05 -13.24 14.97
C SER A 188 13.01 -12.24 14.30
N HIS A 189 14.21 -12.05 14.87
CA HIS A 189 15.23 -11.16 14.30
C HIS A 189 15.76 -11.64 12.95
N ILE A 190 15.88 -12.94 12.71
CA ILE A 190 16.28 -13.47 11.39
C ILE A 190 15.26 -13.04 10.33
N TYR A 191 13.97 -13.23 10.60
CA TYR A 191 12.92 -12.86 9.64
C TYR A 191 12.79 -11.35 9.47
N TYR A 192 12.90 -10.56 10.54
CA TYR A 192 12.91 -9.10 10.41
C TYR A 192 14.13 -8.59 9.65
N GLN A 193 15.30 -9.21 9.82
CA GLN A 193 16.49 -8.86 9.04
C GLN A 193 16.22 -9.06 7.55
N MET A 194 15.63 -10.18 7.15
CA MET A 194 15.23 -10.41 5.74
C MET A 194 14.27 -9.34 5.23
N VAL A 195 13.31 -8.89 6.04
CA VAL A 195 12.37 -7.80 5.67
C VAL A 195 13.12 -6.48 5.50
N ALA A 196 14.03 -6.16 6.42
CA ALA A 196 14.84 -4.95 6.34
C ALA A 196 15.76 -4.97 5.10
N ASP A 197 16.31 -6.13 4.74
CA ASP A 197 17.12 -6.33 3.54
C ASP A 197 16.29 -6.20 2.26
N ASP A 198 15.08 -6.77 2.23
CA ASP A 198 14.13 -6.60 1.12
C ASP A 198 13.76 -5.12 0.94
N TYR A 199 13.50 -4.38 2.03
CA TYR A 199 13.21 -2.94 1.94
C TYR A 199 14.42 -2.14 1.48
N THR A 200 15.62 -2.45 1.98
CA THR A 200 16.86 -1.76 1.60
C THR A 200 17.20 -1.99 0.13
N SER A 201 17.10 -3.23 -0.35
CA SER A 201 17.34 -3.57 -1.77
C SER A 201 16.33 -2.92 -2.71
N ASN A 202 15.09 -2.69 -2.25
CA ASN A 202 14.07 -1.95 -2.99
C ASN A 202 14.10 -0.42 -2.76
N ASN A 203 15.20 0.12 -2.20
CA ASN A 203 15.37 1.55 -1.88
C ASN A 203 14.30 2.14 -0.92
N GLN A 204 13.57 1.31 -0.20
CA GLN A 204 12.57 1.70 0.80
C GLN A 204 13.23 1.93 2.18
N MET A 205 14.23 2.81 2.23
CA MET A 205 15.12 3.02 3.38
C MET A 205 14.37 3.38 4.67
N VAL A 206 13.35 4.23 4.59
CA VAL A 206 12.52 4.59 5.75
C VAL A 206 11.75 3.39 6.31
N LYS A 207 11.28 2.47 5.45
CA LYS A 207 10.62 1.24 5.93
C LYS A 207 11.61 0.30 6.60
N ALA A 208 12.78 0.12 6.01
CA ALA A 208 13.87 -0.68 6.59
C ALA A 208 14.26 -0.14 7.98
N SER A 209 14.41 1.17 8.13
CA SER A 209 14.75 1.77 9.43
C SER A 209 13.66 1.58 10.49
N LEU A 210 12.37 1.57 10.10
CA LEU A 210 11.28 1.25 11.00
C LEU A 210 11.30 -0.19 11.49
N VAL A 211 11.68 -1.15 10.65
CA VAL A 211 11.87 -2.55 11.06
C VAL A 211 12.99 -2.65 12.10
N TYR A 212 14.16 -2.07 11.82
CA TYR A 212 15.27 -2.03 12.78
C TYR A 212 14.87 -1.41 14.11
N ARG A 213 14.25 -0.23 14.09
CA ARG A 213 13.93 0.52 15.31
C ARG A 213 12.79 -0.10 16.11
N LYS A 214 11.69 -0.50 15.45
CA LYS A 214 10.45 -0.89 16.14
C LYS A 214 10.31 -2.40 16.34
N LYS A 215 10.84 -3.21 15.42
CA LYS A 215 10.66 -4.68 15.47
C LYS A 215 11.87 -5.37 16.09
N MET A 216 13.07 -4.89 15.78
CA MET A 216 14.34 -5.46 16.28
C MET A 216 14.98 -4.68 17.44
N GLU A 217 14.42 -3.52 17.80
CA GLU A 217 14.93 -2.66 18.89
C GLU A 217 16.40 -2.24 18.69
N LYS A 218 16.79 -2.00 17.43
CA LYS A 218 18.12 -1.55 16.99
C LYS A 218 18.06 -0.11 16.44
N PRO A 219 17.95 0.93 17.30
CA PRO A 219 17.87 2.32 16.85
C PRO A 219 19.14 2.79 16.11
N GLU A 220 20.32 2.27 16.46
CA GLU A 220 21.58 2.61 15.79
C GLU A 220 21.60 2.14 14.33
N GLU A 221 21.15 0.90 14.07
CA GLU A 221 21.05 0.37 12.71
C GLU A 221 19.99 1.12 11.89
N ALA A 222 18.89 1.53 12.52
CA ALA A 222 17.90 2.39 11.89
C ALA A 222 18.50 3.73 11.45
N GLN A 223 19.33 4.37 12.28
CA GLN A 223 20.04 5.61 11.92
C GLN A 223 21.00 5.40 10.76
N LYS A 224 21.78 4.30 10.76
CA LYS A 224 22.69 3.96 9.64
C LYS A 224 21.94 3.82 8.31
N VAL A 225 20.79 3.15 8.30
CA VAL A 225 19.98 2.97 7.09
C VAL A 225 19.41 4.30 6.59
N LEU A 226 18.93 5.16 7.50
CA LEU A 226 18.43 6.49 7.13
C LEU A 226 19.53 7.38 6.57
N LEU A 227 20.71 7.38 7.21
CA LEU A 227 21.87 8.13 6.73
C LEU A 227 22.31 7.65 5.35
N LYS A 228 22.40 6.33 5.14
CA LYS A 228 22.67 5.74 3.82
C LYS A 228 21.63 6.18 2.78
N GLY A 229 20.35 6.18 3.13
CA GLY A 229 19.29 6.63 2.22
C GLY A 229 19.42 8.11 1.83
N TRP A 230 19.86 8.96 2.75
CA TRP A 230 20.23 10.35 2.45
C TRP A 230 21.45 10.43 1.52
N GLU A 231 22.50 9.67 1.81
CA GLU A 231 23.76 9.66 1.04
C GLU A 231 23.57 9.13 -0.38
N ASP A 232 22.74 8.11 -0.58
CA ASP A 232 22.50 7.41 -1.85
C ASP A 232 21.33 7.98 -2.68
N ASP A 233 20.76 9.12 -2.27
CA ASP A 233 19.59 9.76 -2.92
C ASP A 233 18.34 8.87 -2.99
N LYS A 234 18.15 8.01 -1.98
CA LYS A 234 16.98 7.13 -1.85
C LYS A 234 15.96 7.75 -0.92
N ASP A 235 14.98 8.44 -1.50
CA ASP A 235 13.98 9.20 -0.75
C ASP A 235 14.63 10.15 0.27
N ALA A 236 15.61 10.90 -0.22
CA ALA A 236 16.58 11.64 0.58
C ALA A 236 15.95 12.56 1.63
N PHE A 237 14.87 13.27 1.28
CA PHE A 237 14.16 14.14 2.21
C PHE A 237 13.57 13.35 3.39
N ASN A 238 12.83 12.28 3.11
CA ASN A 238 12.20 11.50 4.16
C ASN A 238 13.25 10.78 5.02
N CYS A 239 14.34 10.31 4.40
CA CYS A 239 15.47 9.73 5.12
C CYS A 239 16.11 10.73 6.09
N LEU A 240 16.44 11.94 5.62
CA LEU A 240 17.03 13.00 6.44
C LEU A 240 16.10 13.45 7.56
N ASN A 241 14.81 13.67 7.24
CA ASN A 241 13.81 14.08 8.21
C ASN A 241 13.60 13.03 9.31
N ASN A 242 13.55 11.74 8.95
CA ASN A 242 13.47 10.66 9.92
C ASN A 242 14.78 10.50 10.72
N TYR A 243 15.94 10.73 10.11
CA TYR A 243 17.23 10.68 10.80
C TYR A 243 17.28 11.71 11.94
N PHE A 244 16.90 12.96 11.66
CA PHE A 244 16.82 14.01 12.67
C PHE A 244 15.72 13.74 13.70
N ALA A 245 14.55 13.25 13.28
CA ALA A 245 13.46 12.92 14.20
C ALA A 245 13.80 11.82 15.21
N ASN A 246 14.80 10.97 14.94
CA ASN A 246 15.27 9.93 15.85
C ASN A 246 16.29 10.45 16.89
N ILE A 247 16.73 11.71 16.81
CA ILE A 247 17.67 12.31 17.76
C ILE A 247 16.87 13.16 18.76
N PHE A 248 16.67 12.63 19.96
CA PHE A 248 15.84 13.28 20.98
C PHE A 248 16.57 14.38 21.75
N GLU A 249 17.89 14.28 21.89
CA GLU A 249 18.67 15.29 22.61
C GLU A 249 18.98 16.47 21.68
N ILE A 250 18.41 17.63 21.98
CA ILE A 250 18.50 18.84 21.14
C ILE A 250 19.95 19.27 20.84
N LYS A 251 20.86 19.15 21.81
CA LYS A 251 22.29 19.49 21.61
C LYS A 251 22.98 18.53 20.63
N ILE A 252 22.61 17.26 20.65
CA ILE A 252 23.13 16.27 19.70
C ILE A 252 22.54 16.55 18.32
N LEU A 253 21.23 16.82 18.25
CA LEU A 253 20.55 17.15 16.99
C LEU A 253 21.15 18.39 16.33
N GLU A 254 21.38 19.46 17.08
CA GLU A 254 22.05 20.69 16.60
C GLU A 254 23.43 20.38 16.00
N ARG A 255 24.25 19.58 16.68
CA ARG A 255 25.59 19.18 16.20
C ARG A 255 25.51 18.33 14.94
N GLU A 256 24.60 17.37 14.89
CA GLU A 256 24.40 16.48 13.76
C GLU A 256 23.90 17.24 12.52
N ILE A 257 22.99 18.19 12.69
CA ILE A 257 22.56 19.11 11.63
C ILE A 257 23.79 19.84 11.07
N GLN A 258 24.59 20.51 11.91
CA GLN A 258 25.76 21.24 11.42
C GLN A 258 26.76 20.32 10.71
N THR A 259 27.09 19.18 11.31
CA THR A 259 28.09 18.23 10.80
C THR A 259 27.68 17.60 9.48
N LEU A 260 26.40 17.26 9.32
CA LEU A 260 25.90 16.66 8.09
C LEU A 260 25.77 17.71 6.98
N TYR A 261 25.42 18.95 7.31
CA TYR A 261 25.39 20.04 6.34
C TYR A 261 26.77 20.35 5.74
N GLU A 262 27.83 20.34 6.55
CA GLU A 262 29.21 20.57 6.07
C GLU A 262 29.66 19.55 5.01
N LYS A 263 29.12 18.32 5.07
CA LYS A 263 29.38 17.26 4.10
C LYS A 263 28.35 17.20 2.96
N THR A 264 27.34 18.06 2.99
CA THR A 264 26.22 18.01 2.04
C THR A 264 26.64 18.57 0.68
N PRO A 265 26.56 17.77 -0.40
CA PRO A 265 26.92 18.24 -1.74
C PRO A 265 25.92 19.27 -2.26
N ALA A 266 26.39 20.14 -3.17
CA ALA A 266 25.64 21.30 -3.66
C ALA A 266 24.26 20.98 -4.26
N HIS A 267 24.06 19.77 -4.83
CA HIS A 267 22.78 19.34 -5.40
C HIS A 267 21.74 18.94 -4.35
N LYS A 268 22.17 18.53 -3.15
CA LYS A 268 21.27 18.13 -2.04
C LYS A 268 20.89 19.30 -1.12
N LYS A 269 21.56 20.45 -1.22
CA LYS A 269 21.31 21.63 -0.38
C LYS A 269 19.84 22.09 -0.39
N MET A 270 19.12 21.94 -1.50
CA MET A 270 17.69 22.27 -1.54
C MET A 270 16.84 21.34 -0.65
N ILE A 271 17.16 20.05 -0.63
CA ILE A 271 16.49 19.08 0.24
C ILE A 271 16.84 19.36 1.71
N TYR A 272 18.09 19.73 1.96
CA TYR A 272 18.55 20.13 3.29
C TYR A 272 17.79 21.36 3.80
N LEU A 273 17.65 22.39 2.96
CA LEU A 273 16.86 23.59 3.27
C LEU A 273 15.40 23.25 3.62
N GLU A 274 14.79 22.31 2.89
CA GLU A 274 13.46 21.82 3.21
C GLU A 274 13.41 21.21 4.61
N ALA A 275 14.36 20.33 4.95
CA ALA A 275 14.44 19.74 6.29
C ALA A 275 14.64 20.79 7.39
N MET A 276 15.45 21.83 7.15
CA MET A 276 15.64 22.93 8.10
C MET A 276 14.35 23.66 8.45
N LYS A 277 13.39 23.76 7.53
CA LYS A 277 12.07 24.36 7.83
C LYS A 277 11.28 23.55 8.87
N TYR A 278 11.45 22.23 8.88
CA TYR A 278 10.84 21.37 9.89
C TYR A 278 11.59 21.48 11.21
N GLU A 279 12.92 21.38 11.20
CA GLU A 279 13.74 21.46 12.41
C GLU A 279 13.64 22.82 13.11
N PHE A 280 13.58 23.93 12.36
CA PHE A 280 13.44 25.30 12.90
C PHE A 280 12.20 25.45 13.79
N LYS A 281 11.11 24.73 13.48
CA LYS A 281 9.84 24.82 14.21
C LYS A 281 9.79 23.95 15.47
N LYS A 282 10.73 23.01 15.65
CA LYS A 282 10.67 22.02 16.72
C LYS A 282 11.08 22.59 18.08
N ASP A 283 12.14 23.38 18.12
CA ASP A 283 12.69 23.91 19.37
C ASP A 283 13.39 25.25 19.13
N PRO A 284 13.17 26.28 19.98
CA PRO A 284 13.85 27.58 19.87
C PRO A 284 15.38 27.49 19.80
N LYS A 285 16.00 26.50 20.45
CA LYS A 285 17.46 26.30 20.41
C LYS A 285 17.97 25.94 19.02
N LEU A 286 17.14 25.29 18.19
CA LEU A 286 17.50 24.93 16.82
C LEU A 286 17.40 26.12 15.86
N GLN A 287 16.68 27.19 16.21
CA GLN A 287 16.42 28.31 15.30
C GLN A 287 17.70 28.99 14.82
N SER A 288 18.70 29.13 15.70
CA SER A 288 19.97 29.77 15.35
C SER A 288 20.73 29.00 14.25
N VAL A 289 20.98 27.70 14.48
CA VAL A 289 21.71 26.85 13.54
C VAL A 289 20.95 26.68 12.21
N THR A 290 19.64 26.42 12.28
CA THR A 290 18.81 26.18 11.10
C THR A 290 18.63 27.43 10.26
N ARG A 291 18.48 28.62 10.88
CA ARG A 291 18.44 29.92 10.18
C ARG A 291 19.77 30.22 9.50
N LYS A 292 20.90 30.01 10.18
CA LYS A 292 22.24 30.22 9.60
C LYS A 292 22.44 29.36 8.35
N ILE A 293 22.19 28.05 8.45
CA ILE A 293 22.28 27.12 7.32
C ILE A 293 21.34 27.53 6.18
N ALA A 294 20.10 27.92 6.51
CA ALA A 294 19.14 28.36 5.50
C ALA A 294 19.64 29.60 4.74
N TYR A 295 20.23 30.57 5.44
CA TYR A 295 20.78 31.79 4.83
C TYR A 295 21.95 31.49 3.91
N GLU A 296 22.86 30.59 4.32
CA GLU A 296 23.97 30.17 3.47
C GLU A 296 23.48 29.51 2.18
N ILE A 297 22.50 28.59 2.27
CA ILE A 297 21.92 27.93 1.09
C ILE A 297 21.21 28.95 0.20
N ILE A 298 20.42 29.86 0.78
CA ILE A 298 19.69 30.90 0.04
C ILE A 298 20.67 31.83 -0.68
N ALA A 299 21.71 32.30 0.00
CA ALA A 299 22.72 33.17 -0.57
C ALA A 299 23.50 32.48 -1.69
N GLU A 300 23.83 31.19 -1.56
CA GLU A 300 24.52 30.45 -2.62
C GLU A 300 23.64 30.28 -3.87
N LYS A 301 22.34 30.01 -3.70
CA LYS A 301 21.45 29.66 -4.82
C LYS A 301 20.70 30.84 -5.44
N VAL A 302 20.62 31.99 -4.76
CA VAL A 302 19.81 33.14 -5.22
C VAL A 302 20.22 33.68 -6.58
N GLU A 303 21.51 33.54 -6.95
CA GLU A 303 22.00 33.99 -8.25
C GLU A 303 21.34 33.25 -9.42
N ASN A 304 21.16 31.95 -9.26
CA ASN A 304 20.59 31.07 -10.30
C ASN A 304 19.09 30.80 -10.08
N ARG A 305 18.59 31.05 -8.87
CA ARG A 305 17.23 30.70 -8.44
C ARG A 305 16.62 31.81 -7.59
N SER A 306 16.27 32.93 -8.21
CA SER A 306 15.83 34.14 -7.51
C SER A 306 14.61 33.94 -6.59
N GLU A 307 13.76 32.95 -6.85
CA GLU A 307 12.59 32.63 -6.04
C GLU A 307 12.92 31.99 -4.69
N ILE A 308 14.14 31.51 -4.49
CA ILE A 308 14.56 30.88 -3.23
C ILE A 308 14.51 31.84 -2.04
N VAL A 309 14.59 33.15 -2.29
CA VAL A 309 14.43 34.18 -1.24
C VAL A 309 13.07 34.14 -0.57
N ASN A 310 12.04 33.57 -1.20
CA ASN A 310 10.74 33.38 -0.56
C ASN A 310 10.83 32.45 0.65
N GLU A 311 11.85 31.59 0.74
CA GLU A 311 12.05 30.69 1.87
C GLU A 311 12.44 31.43 3.16
N LEU A 312 13.00 32.66 3.06
CA LEU A 312 13.40 33.47 4.22
C LEU A 312 12.25 33.71 5.20
N LYS A 313 11.01 33.78 4.72
CA LYS A 313 9.81 33.96 5.57
C LYS A 313 9.62 32.81 6.57
N HIS A 314 10.12 31.62 6.27
CA HIS A 314 9.98 30.45 7.14
C HIS A 314 10.95 30.48 8.32
N PHE A 315 12.04 31.24 8.22
CA PHE A 315 13.09 31.34 9.25
C PHE A 315 13.06 32.67 10.03
N ASN A 316 12.17 33.59 9.63
CA ASN A 316 11.95 34.90 10.26
C ASN A 316 10.45 35.15 10.49
N PRO A 317 9.77 34.29 11.27
CA PRO A 317 8.32 34.41 11.48
C PRO A 317 7.93 35.73 12.19
N ASP A 318 8.84 36.29 13.00
CA ASP A 318 8.59 37.49 13.80
C ASP A 318 9.00 38.79 13.08
N ASP A 319 9.53 38.71 11.85
CA ASP A 319 9.93 39.87 11.06
C ASP A 319 8.76 40.34 10.18
N GLU A 320 8.09 41.42 10.59
CA GLU A 320 6.94 41.99 9.87
C GLU A 320 7.30 42.61 8.50
N VAL A 321 8.58 42.89 8.26
CA VAL A 321 9.07 43.59 7.07
C VAL A 321 9.66 42.63 6.04
N ILE A 322 9.98 41.39 6.43
CA ILE A 322 10.61 40.38 5.56
C ILE A 322 9.90 40.17 4.22
N LEU A 323 8.56 40.19 4.21
CA LEU A 323 7.77 40.03 2.99
C LEU A 323 7.94 41.23 2.04
N LYS A 324 8.06 42.45 2.58
CA LYS A 324 8.32 43.66 1.79
C LYS A 324 9.72 43.61 1.19
N ASP A 325 10.72 43.16 1.94
CA ASP A 325 12.10 43.08 1.48
C ASP A 325 12.32 41.97 0.44
N ILE A 326 11.69 40.81 0.63
CA ILE A 326 11.59 39.75 -0.40
C ILE A 326 11.01 40.33 -1.70
N SER A 327 9.91 41.10 -1.61
CA SER A 327 9.27 41.72 -2.78
C SER A 327 10.17 42.75 -3.48
N ARG A 328 10.84 43.61 -2.69
CA ARG A 328 11.78 44.61 -3.20
C ARG A 328 12.95 43.97 -3.93
N PHE A 329 13.57 42.95 -3.35
CA PHE A 329 14.67 42.21 -3.96
C PHE A 329 14.28 41.62 -5.32
N LYS A 330 13.14 40.93 -5.40
CA LYS A 330 12.64 40.34 -6.64
C LYS A 330 12.35 41.39 -7.71
N THR A 331 11.72 42.50 -7.32
CA THR A 331 11.36 43.59 -8.24
C THR A 331 12.60 44.33 -8.76
N GLY A 332 13.58 44.59 -7.89
CA GLY A 332 14.84 45.24 -8.26
C GLY A 332 15.64 44.39 -9.25
N ARG A 333 15.72 43.08 -9.03
CA ARG A 333 16.42 42.14 -9.91
C ARG A 333 15.74 42.02 -11.29
N ASN A 334 14.41 41.99 -11.34
CA ASN A 334 13.65 41.98 -12.61
C ASN A 334 13.88 43.24 -13.47
N LYS A 335 14.23 44.38 -12.85
CA LYS A 335 14.59 45.60 -13.60
C LYS A 335 15.99 45.51 -14.20
N MET A 336 16.96 44.87 -13.53
CA MET A 336 18.31 44.68 -14.06
C MET A 336 18.37 43.75 -15.28
N PHE A 337 17.48 42.76 -15.39
CA PHE A 337 17.44 41.85 -16.55
C PHE A 337 16.61 42.37 -17.73
N ARG A 338 15.93 43.52 -17.58
CA ARG A 338 15.13 44.15 -18.64
C ARG A 338 15.85 45.26 -19.39
N ASN A 339 17.04 45.62 -18.94
CA ASN A 339 18.00 46.48 -19.62
C ASN A 339 19.19 45.62 -20.07
#